data_AF-A0A0Q9TSR5-F1
#
_entry.id   AF-A0A0Q9TSR5-F1
#
_cell.length_a   1.000
_cell.length_b   1.000
_cell.length_c   1.000
_cell.angle_alpha   90.00
_cell.angle_beta   90.00
_cell.angle_gamma   90.00
#
_symmetry.space_group_name_H-M   'P 1'
#
loop_
_entity.id
_entity.type
_entity.pdbx_description
1 polymer ?
#
loop_
_entity_poly.entity_id
_entity_poly.type
_entity_poly.pdbx_seq_one_letter_code
_entity_poly.pdbx_strand_id
1 'polypeptide(L)'
;MAVQAEIHSVPLPLEDEDRRSDAVLARLRPDLEALGYQVESGKTRANKITRPVLFGENGKPSVSYEIDAFHDSLKVAVEVEAGRGAANNADYRDILRTSLLLDADYLALFMPIAYHYRSGGKSGVMHAYDGTHSQLDAIYASRRLQLPFEGVLLIGY
;
A
#
# COMPACT_ATOMS: atom_id res chain seq x y z
N MET A 1 16.77 9.25 23.18
CA MET A 1 17.48 8.06 22.65
C MET A 1 16.61 7.49 21.54
N ALA A 2 17.11 7.47 20.30
CA ALA A 2 16.41 6.80 19.21
C ALA A 2 16.66 5.29 19.36
N VAL A 3 15.60 4.50 19.41
CA VAL A 3 15.69 3.04 19.35
C VAL A 3 16.00 2.70 17.90
N GLN A 4 17.22 2.25 17.61
CA GLN A 4 17.51 1.58 16.35
C GLN A 4 16.77 0.25 16.36
N ALA A 5 15.75 0.11 15.52
CA ALA A 5 15.18 -1.18 15.22
C ALA A 5 16.23 -1.95 14.38
N GLU A 6 16.62 -3.14 14.82
CA GLU A 6 17.41 -4.06 13.99
C GLU A 6 16.55 -4.48 12.78
N ILE A 7 16.93 -4.02 11.59
CA ILE A 7 16.29 -4.40 10.34
C ILE A 7 16.86 -5.76 9.95
N HIS A 8 16.13 -6.83 10.24
CA HIS A 8 16.38 -8.14 9.66
C HIS A 8 15.78 -8.18 8.25
N SER A 9 16.61 -8.05 7.21
CA SER A 9 16.18 -8.27 5.83
C SER A 9 16.53 -9.71 5.40
N VAL A 10 15.49 -10.51 5.15
CA VAL A 10 15.62 -11.76 4.41
C VAL A 10 15.18 -11.45 2.97
N PRO A 11 16.01 -11.72 1.94
CA PRO A 11 15.59 -11.57 0.56
C PRO A 11 14.32 -12.37 0.32
N LEU A 12 13.26 -11.73 -0.18
CA LEU A 12 12.09 -12.46 -0.66
C LEU A 12 12.51 -13.20 -1.94
N PRO A 13 12.48 -14.54 -1.97
CA PRO A 13 12.85 -15.29 -3.17
C PRO A 13 11.67 -15.22 -4.14
N LEU A 14 11.56 -14.11 -4.87
CA LEU A 14 10.50 -13.89 -5.85
C LEU A 14 10.94 -14.46 -7.21
N GLU A 15 10.28 -15.51 -7.68
CA GLU A 15 10.42 -15.98 -9.07
C GLU A 15 9.72 -15.01 -10.04
N ASP A 16 9.89 -15.14 -11.37
CA ASP A 16 9.32 -14.16 -12.33
C ASP A 16 7.79 -14.03 -12.27
N GLU A 17 7.06 -14.99 -11.67
CA GLU A 17 5.61 -14.91 -11.44
C GLU A 17 5.20 -14.13 -10.17
N ASP A 18 6.14 -13.88 -9.26
CA ASP A 18 5.98 -13.20 -7.96
C ASP A 18 6.04 -11.66 -8.03
N ARG A 19 5.97 -11.13 -9.25
CA ARG A 19 6.02 -9.67 -9.52
C ARG A 19 4.65 -8.99 -9.47
N ARG A 20 3.65 -9.66 -8.90
CA ARG A 20 2.26 -9.19 -8.78
C ARG A 20 1.96 -8.90 -7.32
N SER A 21 1.22 -7.80 -7.07
CA SER A 21 0.86 -7.37 -5.72
C SER A 21 0.12 -8.47 -4.96
N ASP A 22 -0.79 -9.18 -5.63
CA ASP A 22 -1.50 -10.36 -5.10
C ASP A 22 -0.55 -11.41 -4.47
N ALA A 23 0.61 -11.66 -5.08
CA ALA A 23 1.57 -12.68 -4.60
C ALA A 23 2.32 -12.20 -3.36
N VAL A 24 2.74 -10.94 -3.35
CA VAL A 24 3.39 -10.30 -2.20
C VAL A 24 2.41 -10.25 -1.02
N LEU A 25 1.18 -9.80 -1.25
CA LEU A 25 0.15 -9.76 -0.22
C LEU A 25 -0.17 -11.16 0.31
N ALA A 26 -0.26 -12.18 -0.56
CA ALA A 26 -0.45 -13.55 -0.14
C ALA A 26 0.68 -14.07 0.77
N ARG A 27 1.93 -13.62 0.55
CA ARG A 27 3.06 -13.95 1.40
C ARG A 27 3.00 -13.26 2.77
N LEU A 28 2.55 -12.00 2.81
CA LEU A 28 2.41 -11.20 4.03
C LEU A 28 1.18 -11.60 4.86
N ARG A 29 0.14 -12.14 4.22
CA ARG A 29 -1.17 -12.42 4.83
C ARG A 29 -1.08 -13.14 6.19
N PRO A 30 -0.37 -14.28 6.34
CA PRO A 30 -0.40 -15.02 7.61
C PRO A 30 0.11 -14.19 8.79
N ASP A 31 1.16 -13.39 8.57
CA ASP A 31 1.77 -12.56 9.62
C ASP A 31 0.90 -11.33 9.92
N LEU A 32 0.32 -10.70 8.89
CA LEU A 32 -0.63 -9.59 9.06
C LEU A 32 -1.90 -10.04 9.82
N GLU A 33 -2.46 -11.20 9.47
CA GLU A 33 -3.61 -11.77 10.18
C GLU A 33 -3.27 -12.11 11.63
N ALA A 34 -2.08 -12.65 11.90
CA ALA A 34 -1.60 -12.90 13.26
C ALA A 34 -1.46 -11.60 14.09
N LEU A 35 -1.19 -10.47 13.43
CA LEU A 35 -1.15 -9.14 14.03
C LEU A 35 -2.52 -8.47 14.13
N GLY A 36 -3.61 -9.12 13.72
CA GLY A 36 -4.98 -8.61 13.83
C GLY A 36 -5.48 -7.79 12.63
N TYR A 37 -4.77 -7.82 11.50
CA TYR A 37 -5.25 -7.21 10.27
C TYR A 37 -6.30 -8.11 9.59
N GLN A 38 -7.31 -7.49 9.01
CA GLN A 38 -8.09 -8.10 7.95
C GLN A 38 -7.30 -7.94 6.65
N VAL A 39 -7.10 -9.02 5.90
CA VAL A 39 -6.34 -9.01 4.64
C VAL A 39 -7.21 -9.56 3.51
N GLU A 40 -7.20 -8.91 2.35
CA GLU A 40 -7.94 -9.41 1.20
C GLU A 40 -7.39 -10.78 0.74
N SER A 41 -8.30 -11.66 0.33
CA SER A 41 -7.99 -13.07 0.04
C SER A 41 -8.29 -13.47 -1.41
N GLY A 42 -8.70 -12.52 -2.26
CA GLY A 42 -8.92 -12.79 -3.68
C GLY A 42 -9.73 -11.73 -4.40
N LYS A 43 -10.11 -12.06 -5.65
CA LYS A 43 -10.70 -11.11 -6.61
C LYS A 43 -12.22 -11.01 -6.57
N THR A 44 -12.89 -11.86 -5.79
CA THR A 44 -14.34 -11.80 -5.66
C THR A 44 -14.71 -10.71 -4.66
N ARG A 45 -15.88 -10.10 -4.82
CA ARG A 45 -16.38 -9.07 -3.89
C ARG A 45 -16.42 -9.54 -2.43
N ALA A 46 -16.65 -10.83 -2.20
CA ALA A 46 -16.66 -11.42 -0.85
C ALA A 46 -15.26 -11.52 -0.22
N ASN A 47 -14.21 -11.50 -1.04
CA ASN A 47 -12.82 -11.65 -0.62
C ASN A 47 -12.07 -10.31 -0.59
N LYS A 48 -12.74 -9.22 -0.98
CA LYS A 48 -12.22 -7.85 -0.95
C LYS A 48 -12.62 -7.17 0.36
N ILE A 49 -11.75 -6.31 0.86
CA ILE A 49 -12.05 -5.43 1.98
C ILE A 49 -12.46 -4.09 1.40
N THR A 50 -13.63 -3.59 1.79
CA THR A 50 -14.09 -2.26 1.38
C THR A 50 -14.26 -1.34 2.57
N ARG A 51 -13.80 -0.09 2.42
CA ARG A 51 -13.92 0.97 3.43
C ARG A 51 -14.73 2.15 2.89
N PRO A 52 -15.64 2.72 3.70
CA PRO A 52 -16.42 3.86 3.28
C PRO A 52 -15.55 5.11 3.14
N VAL A 53 -15.78 5.87 2.08
CA VAL A 53 -15.18 7.21 1.88
C VAL A 53 -16.22 8.32 1.91
N LEU A 54 -17.49 7.95 1.71
CA LEU A 54 -18.62 8.86 1.81
C LEU A 54 -19.86 8.09 2.28
N PHE A 55 -20.55 8.64 3.27
CA PHE A 55 -21.87 8.18 3.67
C PHE A 55 -22.95 9.05 3.01
N GLY A 56 -23.98 8.41 2.48
CA GLY A 56 -25.15 9.05 1.90
C GLY A 56 -26.37 8.93 2.81
N GLU A 57 -27.54 8.75 2.20
CA GLU A 57 -28.81 8.69 2.92
C GLU A 57 -28.84 7.57 3.98
N ASN A 58 -29.39 7.89 5.14
CA ASN A 58 -29.55 6.98 6.27
C ASN A 58 -28.25 6.32 6.76
N GLY A 59 -27.10 7.02 6.62
CA GLY A 59 -25.82 6.52 7.09
C GLY A 59 -25.32 5.29 6.33
N LYS A 60 -25.80 5.07 5.10
CA LYS A 60 -25.30 4.00 4.23
C LYS A 60 -24.10 4.51 3.41
N PRO A 61 -23.01 3.74 3.27
CA PRO A 61 -21.92 4.11 2.37
C PRO A 61 -22.45 4.33 0.95
N SER A 62 -22.22 5.51 0.39
CA SER A 62 -22.54 5.83 -1.01
C SER A 62 -21.33 5.63 -1.92
N VAL A 63 -20.13 5.80 -1.37
CA VAL A 63 -18.85 5.51 -2.03
C VAL A 63 -17.98 4.72 -1.07
N SER A 64 -17.32 3.69 -1.59
CA SER A 64 -16.35 2.88 -0.84
C SER A 64 -15.22 2.47 -1.77
N TYR A 65 -14.03 2.34 -1.21
CA TYR A 65 -12.86 1.84 -1.93
C TYR A 65 -12.41 0.50 -1.37
N GLU A 66 -11.84 -0.31 -2.25
CA GLU A 66 -11.15 -1.55 -1.88
C GLU A 66 -9.77 -1.20 -1.32
N ILE A 67 -9.31 -2.00 -0.36
CA ILE A 67 -7.98 -1.90 0.25
C ILE A 67 -7.41 -3.30 0.46
N ASP A 68 -6.08 -3.42 0.38
CA ASP A 68 -5.40 -4.71 0.52
C ASP A 68 -5.49 -5.28 1.94
N ALA A 69 -5.23 -4.47 2.96
CA ALA A 69 -5.45 -4.87 4.35
C ALA A 69 -5.79 -3.70 5.28
N PHE A 70 -6.45 -4.00 6.39
CA PHE A 70 -6.84 -3.00 7.38
C PHE A 70 -6.82 -3.55 8.80
N HIS A 71 -6.33 -2.76 9.76
CA HIS A 71 -6.45 -3.05 11.19
C HIS A 71 -7.46 -2.12 11.87
N ASP A 72 -8.60 -2.66 12.34
CA ASP A 72 -9.70 -1.82 12.86
C ASP A 72 -9.40 -1.05 14.14
N SER A 73 -8.65 -1.64 15.07
CA SER A 73 -8.28 -0.97 16.32
C SER A 73 -7.17 0.05 16.15
N LEU A 74 -6.14 -0.26 15.35
CA LEU A 74 -5.01 0.63 15.10
C LEU A 74 -5.29 1.65 13.98
N LYS A 75 -6.38 1.49 13.23
CA LYS A 75 -6.79 2.37 12.13
C LYS A 75 -5.72 2.47 11.03
N VAL A 76 -5.02 1.35 10.77
CA VAL A 76 -3.94 1.26 9.78
C VAL A 76 -4.48 0.65 8.50
N ALA A 77 -4.43 1.44 7.43
CA ALA A 77 -4.60 1.01 6.06
C ALA A 77 -3.27 0.47 5.50
N VAL A 78 -3.30 -0.63 4.76
CA VAL A 78 -2.13 -1.20 4.08
C VAL A 78 -2.42 -1.32 2.59
N GLU A 79 -1.47 -0.88 1.75
CA GLU A 79 -1.49 -1.10 0.30
C GLU A 79 -0.15 -1.70 -0.12
N VAL A 80 -0.21 -2.72 -0.98
CA VAL A 80 0.95 -3.47 -1.46
C VAL A 80 1.04 -3.33 -2.97
N GLU A 81 2.07 -2.64 -3.42
CA GLU A 81 2.32 -2.44 -4.84
C GLU A 81 3.44 -3.35 -5.34
N ALA A 82 3.32 -3.83 -6.57
CA ALA A 82 4.36 -4.64 -7.20
C ALA A 82 4.39 -4.48 -8.73
N GLY A 83 5.55 -4.81 -9.29
CA GLY A 83 5.72 -4.96 -10.74
C GLY A 83 5.48 -3.66 -11.53
N ARG A 84 4.82 -3.78 -12.69
CA ARG A 84 4.49 -2.61 -13.53
C ARG A 84 3.36 -1.75 -12.97
N GLY A 85 2.62 -2.20 -11.95
CA GLY A 85 1.55 -1.42 -11.31
C GLY A 85 2.10 -0.12 -10.73
N ALA A 86 3.15 -0.25 -9.91
CA ALA A 86 3.94 0.85 -9.37
C ALA A 86 4.55 1.79 -10.44
N ALA A 87 4.67 1.35 -11.71
CA ALA A 87 5.19 2.20 -12.79
C ALA A 87 4.19 3.24 -13.32
N ASN A 88 2.90 3.11 -12.99
CA ASN A 88 1.82 3.90 -13.58
C ASN A 88 1.12 4.80 -12.55
N ASN A 89 1.91 5.52 -11.73
CA ASN A 89 1.41 6.38 -10.66
C ASN A 89 0.44 5.67 -9.70
N ALA A 90 0.64 4.35 -9.51
CA ALA A 90 -0.20 3.58 -8.61
C ALA A 90 -0.06 4.08 -7.17
N ASP A 91 1.18 4.34 -6.75
CA ASP A 91 1.52 4.97 -5.48
C ASP A 91 0.71 6.25 -5.21
N TYR A 92 0.69 7.19 -6.17
CA TYR A 92 -0.05 8.43 -6.02
C TYR A 92 -1.57 8.20 -5.88
N ARG A 93 -2.11 7.28 -6.68
CA ARG A 93 -3.53 6.93 -6.62
C ARG A 93 -3.86 6.31 -5.27
N ASP A 94 -3.01 5.45 -4.75
CA ASP A 94 -3.28 4.74 -3.50
C ASP A 94 -3.13 5.70 -2.32
N ILE A 95 -2.10 6.56 -2.30
CA ILE A 95 -2.00 7.67 -1.33
C ILE A 95 -3.29 8.51 -1.29
N LEU A 96 -3.77 8.95 -2.46
CA LEU A 96 -5.00 9.74 -2.53
C LEU A 96 -6.24 8.96 -2.13
N ARG A 97 -6.44 7.75 -2.64
CA ARG A 97 -7.64 6.96 -2.35
C ARG A 97 -7.70 6.55 -0.90
N THR A 98 -6.59 6.10 -0.33
CA THR A 98 -6.52 5.74 1.09
C THR A 98 -6.73 6.97 1.97
N SER A 99 -6.28 8.16 1.54
CA SER A 99 -6.53 9.41 2.26
C SER A 99 -8.02 9.81 2.33
N LEU A 100 -8.88 9.16 1.55
CA LEU A 100 -10.32 9.40 1.59
C LEU A 100 -11.07 8.42 2.49
N LEU A 101 -10.41 7.38 3.02
CA LEU A 101 -11.03 6.45 3.95
C LEU A 101 -11.39 7.18 5.25
N LEU A 102 -12.64 7.04 5.70
CA LEU A 102 -13.16 7.81 6.83
C LEU A 102 -12.61 7.35 8.19
N ASP A 103 -11.94 6.20 8.22
CA ASP A 103 -11.53 5.53 9.45
C ASP A 103 -10.06 5.07 9.41
N ALA A 104 -9.25 5.61 8.51
CA ALA A 104 -7.81 5.36 8.46
C ALA A 104 -7.02 6.53 9.05
N ASP A 105 -6.33 6.29 10.16
CA ASP A 105 -5.44 7.26 10.79
C ASP A 105 -3.99 7.09 10.30
N TYR A 106 -3.64 5.90 9.82
CA TYR A 106 -2.30 5.57 9.34
C TYR A 106 -2.37 4.84 8.00
N LEU A 107 -1.34 5.04 7.18
CA LEU A 107 -1.14 4.32 5.92
C LEU A 107 0.23 3.62 5.91
N ALA A 108 0.25 2.33 5.58
CA ALA A 108 1.45 1.57 5.30
C ALA A 108 1.52 1.19 3.82
N LEU A 109 2.61 1.57 3.14
CA LEU A 109 2.84 1.31 1.72
C LEU A 109 4.01 0.35 1.55
N PHE A 110 3.79 -0.76 0.87
CA PHE A 110 4.85 -1.69 0.48
C PHE A 110 5.21 -1.45 -1.00
N MET A 111 6.46 -1.11 -1.27
CA MET A 111 6.95 -0.76 -2.61
C MET A 111 8.23 -1.55 -2.94
N PRO A 112 8.38 -2.07 -4.17
CA PRO A 112 9.62 -2.71 -4.58
C PRO A 112 10.75 -1.68 -4.70
N ILE A 113 11.93 -2.00 -4.15
CA ILE A 113 13.12 -1.14 -4.24
C ILE A 113 13.64 -1.11 -5.68
N ALA A 114 13.65 -2.26 -6.35
CA ALA A 114 14.08 -2.37 -7.73
C ALA A 114 13.22 -3.39 -8.48
N TYR A 115 12.53 -2.93 -9.52
CA TYR A 115 11.78 -3.77 -10.42
C TYR A 115 12.39 -3.74 -11.84
N HIS A 116 12.94 -4.88 -12.25
CA HIS A 116 13.47 -5.04 -13.61
C HIS A 116 12.34 -5.39 -14.58
N TYR A 117 12.16 -4.61 -15.64
CA TYR A 117 11.13 -4.88 -16.65
C TYR A 117 11.70 -4.87 -18.06
N ARG A 118 10.98 -5.51 -18.98
CA ARG A 118 11.28 -5.51 -20.42
C ARG A 118 10.12 -4.94 -21.22
N SER A 119 10.30 -3.82 -21.90
CA SER A 119 9.26 -3.19 -22.71
C SER A 119 9.81 -2.81 -24.08
N GLY A 120 9.12 -3.19 -25.16
CA GLY A 120 9.53 -2.85 -26.53
C GLY A 120 10.97 -3.28 -26.88
N GLY A 121 11.42 -4.43 -26.39
CA GLY A 121 12.79 -4.93 -26.62
C GLY A 121 13.89 -4.29 -25.74
N LYS A 122 13.55 -3.32 -24.89
CA LYS A 122 14.49 -2.67 -23.96
C LYS A 122 14.27 -3.16 -22.53
N SER A 123 15.36 -3.43 -21.82
CA SER A 123 15.33 -3.67 -20.38
C SER A 123 15.45 -2.35 -19.62
N GLY A 124 14.71 -2.21 -18.52
CA GLY A 124 14.78 -1.06 -17.62
C GLY A 124 14.66 -1.51 -16.17
N VAL A 125 15.04 -0.61 -15.26
CA VAL A 125 14.86 -0.78 -13.81
C VAL A 125 14.00 0.37 -13.32
N MET A 126 13.03 0.04 -12.48
CA MET A 126 12.18 1.01 -11.82
C MET A 126 12.43 0.96 -10.32
N HIS A 127 12.55 2.13 -9.71
CA HIS A 127 12.75 2.31 -8.27
C HIS A 127 11.46 2.86 -7.66
N ALA A 128 10.47 1.99 -7.42
CA ALA A 128 9.16 2.41 -6.92
C ALA A 128 9.30 3.12 -5.57
N TYR A 129 10.06 2.51 -4.66
CA TYR A 129 10.32 3.05 -3.34
C TYR A 129 10.85 4.50 -3.39
N ASP A 130 11.90 4.75 -4.17
CA ASP A 130 12.51 6.09 -4.26
C ASP A 130 11.54 7.12 -4.87
N GLY A 131 10.74 6.70 -5.85
CA GLY A 131 9.69 7.52 -6.45
C GLY A 131 8.62 7.91 -5.43
N THR A 132 8.07 6.94 -4.72
CA THR A 132 7.05 7.15 -3.70
C THR A 132 7.59 7.96 -2.51
N HIS A 133 8.83 7.70 -2.08
CA HIS A 133 9.52 8.49 -1.06
C HIS A 133 9.59 9.97 -1.46
N SER A 134 10.06 10.25 -2.68
CA SER A 134 10.18 11.62 -3.20
C SER A 134 8.82 12.32 -3.31
N GLN A 135 7.76 11.58 -3.64
CA GLN A 135 6.40 12.13 -3.68
C GLN A 135 5.87 12.46 -2.28
N LEU A 136 6.04 11.55 -1.30
CA LEU A 136 5.65 11.80 0.08
C LEU A 136 6.39 13.01 0.65
N ASP A 137 7.71 13.10 0.42
CA ASP A 137 8.52 14.27 0.78
C ASP A 137 7.93 15.56 0.21
N ALA A 138 7.59 15.57 -1.08
CA ALA A 138 7.00 16.75 -1.72
C ALA A 138 5.62 17.11 -1.11
N ILE A 139 4.76 16.14 -0.84
CA ILE A 139 3.45 16.36 -0.22
C ILE A 139 3.62 16.99 1.17
N TYR A 140 4.40 16.34 2.03
CA TYR A 140 4.60 16.78 3.41
C TYR A 140 5.36 18.10 3.51
N ALA A 141 6.43 18.28 2.74
CA ALA A 141 7.22 19.51 2.75
C ALA A 141 6.44 20.71 2.19
N SER A 142 5.65 20.50 1.13
CA SER A 142 4.90 21.60 0.50
C SER A 142 3.73 22.08 1.34
N ARG A 143 3.13 21.20 2.16
CA ARG A 143 1.87 21.44 2.91
C ARG A 143 0.70 21.93 2.05
N ARG A 144 0.78 21.77 0.73
CA ARG A 144 -0.27 22.16 -0.23
C ARG A 144 -1.40 21.13 -0.29
N LEU A 145 -1.06 19.87 -0.04
CA LEU A 145 -1.99 18.78 0.19
C LEU A 145 -1.77 18.27 1.61
N GLN A 146 -2.80 18.36 2.45
CA GLN A 146 -2.76 17.84 3.82
C GLN A 146 -3.47 16.49 3.84
N LEU A 147 -2.69 15.41 3.93
CA LEU A 147 -3.24 14.07 4.10
C LEU A 147 -3.79 13.93 5.54
N PRO A 148 -4.90 13.21 5.75
CA PRO A 148 -5.52 13.05 7.06
C PRO A 148 -4.85 11.98 7.92
N PHE A 149 -3.65 11.54 7.57
CA PHE A 149 -2.91 10.53 8.34
C PHE A 149 -2.08 11.18 9.45
N GLU A 150 -2.07 10.54 10.61
CA GLU A 150 -1.13 10.82 11.70
C GLU A 150 0.30 10.39 11.32
N GLY A 151 0.43 9.37 10.46
CA GLY A 151 1.70 8.94 9.92
C GLY A 151 1.57 8.03 8.71
N VAL A 152 2.60 8.03 7.86
CA VAL A 152 2.74 7.11 6.73
C VAL A 152 4.02 6.30 6.92
N LEU A 153 3.90 4.97 6.82
CA LEU A 153 5.02 4.04 6.84
C LEU A 153 5.29 3.54 5.42
N LEU A 154 6.44 3.89 4.86
CA LEU A 154 6.89 3.39 3.55
C LEU A 154 7.90 2.25 3.76
N ILE A 155 7.63 1.09 3.16
CA ILE A 155 8.44 -0.13 3.29
C ILE A 155 8.97 -0.52 1.91
N GLY A 156 10.29 -0.62 1.80
CA GLY A 156 10.98 -1.12 0.62
C GLY A 156 11.24 -2.62 0.73
N TYR A 157 11.01 -3.38 -0.35
CA TYR A 157 11.35 -4.81 -0.46
C TYR A 157 12.01 -5.20 -1.79
#